data_AF-A0A933CMR6-F1
#
_entry.id   AF-A0A933CMR6-F1
#
_cell.length_a   1.000
_cell.length_b   1.000
_cell.length_c   1.000
_cell.angle_alpha   90.00
_cell.angle_beta   90.00
_cell.angle_gamma   90.00
#
_symmetry.space_group_name_H-M   'P 1'
#
loop_
_entity.id
_entity.type
_entity.pdbx_description
1 polymer ?
#
loop_
_entity_poly.entity_id
_entity_poly.type
_entity_poly.pdbx_seq_one_letter_code
_entity_poly.pdbx_strand_id
1 'polypeptide(L)'
;MPGKKINAKELALMKSMADLGHSPTAIAKHLDRSHHTVKKWLESDVYTDPAISAMVERIKDKELEDLYILGAKSRKRLHDLMDKGDAPMIPTIALMDRAFQQRRLLEGKSTENISQLTQIVEAAAKQRVKRLRDNGGDQKKADSGETKEPKGVAPCRQLPAK
;
A
#
# COMPACT_ATOMS: atom_id res chain seq x y z
N MET A 1 6.90 2.35 -37.63
CA MET A 1 6.13 1.13 -37.32
C MET A 1 4.65 1.50 -37.29
N PRO A 2 3.84 1.05 -38.27
CA PRO A 2 2.42 1.37 -38.32
C PRO A 2 1.72 0.85 -37.05
N GLY A 3 0.85 1.69 -36.48
CA GLY A 3 0.22 1.46 -35.19
C GLY A 3 -0.77 0.29 -35.22
N LYS A 4 -0.31 -0.91 -34.89
CA LYS A 4 -1.18 -2.07 -34.62
C LYS A 4 -2.16 -1.68 -33.52
N LYS A 5 -3.45 -1.63 -33.86
CA LYS A 5 -4.55 -1.33 -32.94
C LYS A 5 -4.42 -2.24 -31.70
N ILE A 6 -4.50 -1.62 -30.54
CA ILE A 6 -4.38 -2.32 -29.27
C ILE A 6 -5.70 -3.04 -28.96
N ASN A 7 -5.59 -4.28 -28.53
CA ASN A 7 -6.73 -5.11 -28.16
C ASN A 7 -7.09 -4.90 -26.68
N ALA A 8 -8.36 -5.12 -26.31
CA ALA A 8 -8.82 -4.98 -24.92
C ALA A 8 -8.06 -5.90 -23.95
N LYS A 9 -7.65 -7.08 -24.41
CA LYS A 9 -6.79 -8.00 -23.64
C LYS A 9 -5.39 -7.43 -23.40
N GLU A 10 -4.81 -6.76 -24.40
CA GLU A 10 -3.48 -6.13 -24.27
C GLU A 10 -3.55 -4.94 -23.28
N LEU A 11 -4.65 -4.16 -23.29
CA LEU A 11 -4.88 -3.09 -22.31
C LEU A 11 -4.99 -3.65 -20.89
N ALA A 12 -5.81 -4.68 -20.69
CA ALA A 12 -5.96 -5.30 -19.39
C ALA A 12 -4.61 -5.82 -18.85
N LEU A 13 -3.77 -6.40 -19.73
CA LEU A 13 -2.45 -6.88 -19.36
C LEU A 13 -1.46 -5.74 -19.06
N MET A 14 -1.47 -4.65 -19.84
CA MET A 14 -0.65 -3.46 -19.54
C MET A 14 -0.98 -2.90 -18.14
N LYS A 15 -2.28 -2.81 -17.82
CA LYS A 15 -2.73 -2.28 -16.53
C LYS A 15 -2.41 -3.22 -15.37
N SER A 16 -2.62 -4.52 -15.52
CA SER A 16 -2.24 -5.49 -14.48
C SER A 16 -0.75 -5.44 -14.19
N MET A 17 0.11 -5.42 -15.23
CA MET A 17 1.56 -5.32 -15.04
C MET A 17 2.01 -4.02 -14.37
N ALA A 18 1.38 -2.89 -14.72
CA ALA A 18 1.66 -1.61 -14.06
C ALA A 18 1.29 -1.66 -12.57
N ASP A 19 0.15 -2.26 -12.23
CA ASP A 19 -0.30 -2.42 -10.84
C ASP A 19 0.57 -3.42 -10.05
N LEU A 20 1.22 -4.38 -10.73
CA LEU A 20 2.26 -5.25 -10.16
C LEU A 20 3.61 -4.53 -9.92
N GLY A 21 3.72 -3.25 -10.30
CA GLY A 21 4.92 -2.43 -10.10
C GLY A 21 5.95 -2.52 -11.24
N HIS A 22 5.60 -3.07 -12.41
CA HIS A 22 6.50 -3.04 -13.55
C HIS A 22 6.63 -1.63 -14.13
N SER A 23 7.85 -1.23 -14.48
CA SER A 23 8.09 0.05 -15.15
C SER A 23 7.52 0.04 -16.58
N PRO A 24 7.10 1.20 -17.13
CA PRO A 24 6.60 1.27 -18.51
C PRO A 24 7.59 0.74 -19.55
N THR A 25 8.89 0.85 -19.28
CA THR A 25 9.96 0.29 -20.11
C THR A 25 10.00 -1.24 -20.06
N ALA A 26 9.77 -1.85 -18.90
CA ALA A 26 9.68 -3.30 -18.77
C ALA A 26 8.44 -3.84 -19.48
N ILE A 27 7.29 -3.17 -19.33
CA ILE A 27 6.03 -3.52 -20.02
C ILE A 27 6.20 -3.41 -21.54
N ALA A 28 6.84 -2.34 -22.00
CA ALA A 28 7.16 -2.14 -23.42
C ALA A 28 7.97 -3.29 -24.02
N LYS A 29 8.99 -3.78 -23.29
CA LYS A 29 9.79 -4.95 -23.70
C LYS A 29 8.96 -6.24 -23.70
N HIS A 30 8.04 -6.40 -22.76
CA HIS A 30 7.23 -7.61 -22.66
C HIS A 30 6.13 -7.70 -23.74
N LEU A 31 5.67 -6.55 -24.24
CA LEU A 31 4.56 -6.45 -25.20
C LEU A 31 5.03 -6.08 -26.62
N ASP A 32 6.34 -5.98 -26.83
CA ASP A 32 6.96 -5.49 -28.08
C ASP A 32 6.34 -4.15 -28.55
N ARG A 33 6.09 -3.24 -27.59
CA ARG A 33 5.53 -1.90 -27.85
C ARG A 33 6.54 -0.81 -27.52
N SER A 34 6.34 0.38 -28.08
CA SER A 34 7.17 1.53 -27.71
C SER A 34 6.79 2.05 -26.31
N HIS A 35 7.79 2.49 -25.55
CA HIS A 35 7.62 3.07 -24.22
C HIS A 35 6.56 4.19 -24.20
N HIS A 36 6.60 5.09 -25.19
CA HIS A 36 5.64 6.19 -25.30
C HIS A 36 4.20 5.72 -25.49
N THR A 37 3.99 4.61 -26.21
CA THR A 37 2.66 4.03 -26.41
C THR A 37 2.12 3.49 -25.09
N VAL A 38 2.94 2.71 -24.36
CA VAL A 38 2.54 2.15 -23.06
C VAL A 38 2.20 3.26 -22.08
N LYS A 39 3.03 4.31 -21.98
CA LYS A 39 2.77 5.47 -21.12
C LYS A 39 1.44 6.15 -21.47
N LYS A 40 1.21 6.43 -22.76
CA LYS A 40 -0.04 7.04 -23.25
C LYS A 40 -1.27 6.24 -22.84
N TRP A 41 -1.24 4.92 -22.95
CA TRP A 41 -2.39 4.09 -22.61
C TRP A 41 -2.58 3.93 -21.11
N LEU A 42 -1.51 3.83 -20.32
CA LEU A 42 -1.60 3.78 -18.86
C LEU A 42 -2.19 5.05 -18.26
N GLU A 43 -1.96 6.20 -18.89
CA GLU A 43 -2.52 7.50 -18.48
C GLU A 43 -3.94 7.76 -19.02
N SER A 44 -4.48 6.87 -19.87
CA SER A 44 -5.79 7.06 -20.49
C SER A 44 -6.95 6.52 -19.64
N ASP A 45 -8.13 7.12 -19.77
CA ASP A 45 -9.35 6.77 -19.02
C ASP A 45 -10.02 5.47 -19.48
N VAL A 46 -9.42 4.74 -20.42
CA VAL A 46 -9.96 3.51 -21.04
C VAL A 46 -10.17 2.39 -20.01
N TYR A 47 -9.49 2.44 -18.86
CA TYR A 47 -9.66 1.45 -17.78
C TYR A 47 -10.88 1.68 -16.90
N THR A 48 -11.59 2.80 -17.08
CA THR A 48 -12.87 3.07 -16.39
C THR A 48 -13.98 2.13 -16.87
N ASP A 49 -13.82 1.57 -18.08
CA ASP A 49 -14.78 0.62 -18.65
C ASP A 49 -14.86 -0.66 -17.78
N PRO A 50 -16.06 -1.06 -17.32
CA PRO A 50 -16.21 -2.19 -16.39
C PRO A 50 -15.79 -3.52 -17.02
N ALA A 51 -15.88 -3.65 -18.35
CA ALA A 51 -15.43 -4.84 -19.07
C ALA A 51 -13.91 -5.03 -19.01
N ILE A 52 -13.14 -3.93 -19.10
CA ILE A 52 -11.67 -3.97 -19.04
C ILE A 52 -11.24 -4.16 -17.59
N SER A 53 -11.89 -3.48 -16.63
CA SER A 53 -11.62 -3.65 -15.20
C SER A 53 -11.79 -5.11 -14.75
N ALA A 54 -12.90 -5.77 -15.13
CA ALA A 54 -13.13 -7.17 -14.80
C ALA A 54 -12.07 -8.12 -15.39
N MET A 55 -11.51 -7.80 -16.57
CA MET A 55 -10.40 -8.57 -17.13
C MET A 55 -9.10 -8.35 -16.36
N VAL A 56 -8.82 -7.12 -15.92
CA VAL A 56 -7.66 -6.80 -15.09
C VAL A 56 -7.71 -7.57 -13.77
N GLU A 57 -8.86 -7.59 -13.10
CA GLU A 57 -9.07 -8.32 -11.85
C GLU A 57 -8.82 -9.82 -12.03
N ARG A 58 -9.41 -10.44 -13.06
CA ARG A 58 -9.18 -11.87 -13.35
C ARG A 58 -7.71 -12.21 -13.62
N ILE A 59 -6.95 -11.30 -14.23
CA ILE A 59 -5.51 -11.50 -14.43
C ILE A 59 -4.79 -11.42 -13.09
N LYS A 60 -5.11 -10.43 -12.26
CA LYS A 60 -4.52 -10.26 -10.92
C LYS A 60 -4.80 -11.47 -10.02
N ASP A 61 -6.01 -12.01 -10.04
CA ASP A 61 -6.38 -13.18 -9.23
C ASP A 61 -5.55 -14.41 -9.61
N LYS A 62 -5.34 -14.65 -10.91
CA LYS A 62 -4.48 -15.75 -11.39
C LYS A 62 -3.03 -15.56 -10.98
N GLU A 63 -2.50 -14.35 -11.12
CA GLU A 63 -1.13 -14.03 -10.68
C GLU A 63 -0.98 -14.22 -9.16
N LEU A 64 -2.01 -13.86 -8.37
CA LEU A 64 -2.04 -14.10 -6.92
C LEU A 64 -2.04 -15.59 -6.57
N GLU A 65 -2.84 -16.41 -7.26
CA GLU A 65 -2.84 -17.86 -7.11
C GLU A 65 -1.47 -18.47 -7.44
N ASP A 66 -0.87 -18.06 -8.56
CA ASP A 66 0.44 -18.52 -8.98
C ASP A 66 1.53 -18.12 -7.98
N LEU A 67 1.52 -16.88 -7.49
CA LEU A 67 2.43 -16.40 -6.46
C LEU A 67 2.24 -17.15 -5.14
N TYR A 68 1.00 -17.51 -4.78
CA TYR A 68 0.73 -18.32 -3.60
C TYR A 68 1.37 -19.71 -3.71
N ILE A 69 1.18 -20.38 -4.86
CA ILE A 69 1.78 -21.69 -5.15
C ILE A 69 3.31 -21.59 -5.19
N LEU A 70 3.86 -20.58 -5.87
CA LEU A 70 5.30 -20.35 -5.96
C LEU A 70 5.89 -20.09 -4.57
N GLY A 71 5.21 -19.33 -3.73
CA GLY A 71 5.61 -19.10 -2.34
C GLY A 71 5.60 -20.39 -1.51
N ALA A 72 4.57 -21.24 -1.66
CA ALA A 72 4.52 -22.54 -0.99
C ALA A 72 5.66 -23.48 -1.44
N LYS A 73 5.90 -23.58 -2.75
CA LYS A 73 7.00 -24.36 -3.33
C LYS A 73 8.37 -23.83 -2.90
N SER A 74 8.54 -22.52 -2.86
CA SER A 74 9.81 -21.87 -2.46
C SER A 74 10.11 -22.12 -0.98
N ARG A 75 9.11 -22.00 -0.09
CA ARG A 75 9.26 -22.36 1.33
C ARG A 75 9.64 -23.84 1.50
N LYS A 76 8.94 -24.74 0.80
CA LYS A 76 9.27 -26.17 0.84
C LYS A 76 10.70 -26.44 0.39
N ARG A 77 11.09 -25.93 -0.79
CA ARG A 77 12.46 -26.07 -1.30
C ARG A 77 13.50 -25.46 -0.36
N LEU A 78 13.14 -24.39 0.34
CA LEU A 78 14.02 -23.79 1.30
C LEU A 78 14.22 -24.68 2.53
N HIS A 79 13.15 -25.23 3.09
CA HIS A 79 13.26 -26.22 4.18
C HIS A 79 14.11 -27.41 3.74
N ASP A 80 13.90 -27.94 2.52
CA ASP A 80 14.72 -29.02 1.98
C ASP A 80 16.21 -28.66 1.87
N LEU A 81 16.54 -27.40 1.55
CA LEU A 81 17.92 -26.90 1.46
C LEU A 81 18.54 -26.65 2.84
N MET A 82 17.74 -26.19 3.80
CA MET A 82 18.17 -26.03 5.19
C MET A 82 18.45 -27.38 5.84
N ASP A 83 17.58 -28.37 5.62
CA ASP A 83 17.73 -29.73 6.14
C ASP A 83 18.99 -30.43 5.57
N LYS A 84 19.36 -30.08 4.33
CA LYS A 84 20.58 -30.58 3.67
C LYS A 84 21.85 -29.81 4.05
N GLY A 85 21.73 -28.65 4.68
CA GLY A 85 22.87 -27.77 5.00
C GLY A 85 23.49 -27.05 3.80
N ASP A 86 22.85 -27.08 2.62
CA ASP A 86 23.39 -26.59 1.35
C ASP A 86 23.16 -25.09 1.11
N ALA A 87 22.30 -24.43 1.89
CA ALA A 87 21.94 -23.03 1.67
C ALA A 87 22.66 -22.05 2.62
N PRO A 88 23.36 -21.03 2.11
CA PRO A 88 23.78 -19.90 2.94
C PRO A 88 22.52 -19.18 3.48
N MET A 89 22.44 -19.09 4.80
CA MET A 89 21.25 -18.65 5.54
C MET A 89 20.84 -17.19 5.23
N ILE A 90 21.82 -16.31 4.97
CA ILE A 90 21.61 -14.88 4.74
C ILE A 90 20.86 -14.57 3.42
N PRO A 91 21.33 -15.02 2.23
CA PRO A 91 20.64 -14.74 0.96
C PRO A 91 19.25 -15.37 0.90
N THR A 92 19.08 -16.51 1.57
CA THR A 92 17.80 -17.18 1.79
C THR A 92 16.78 -16.28 2.50
N ILE A 93 17.18 -15.68 3.63
CA ILE A 93 16.32 -14.80 4.43
C ILE A 93 15.95 -13.54 3.61
N ALA A 94 16.91 -12.98 2.89
CA ALA A 94 16.66 -11.82 2.02
C ALA A 94 15.64 -12.12 0.91
N LEU A 95 15.69 -13.32 0.32
CA LEU A 95 14.74 -13.74 -0.71
C LEU A 95 13.33 -13.94 -0.15
N MET A 96 13.21 -14.49 1.07
CA MET A 96 11.93 -14.61 1.77
C MET A 96 11.32 -13.25 2.09
N ASP A 97 12.12 -12.30 2.58
CA ASP A 97 11.65 -10.95 2.92
C ASP A 97 11.14 -10.22 1.67
N ARG A 98 11.85 -10.33 0.53
CA ARG A 98 11.40 -9.76 -0.74
C ARG A 98 10.09 -10.36 -1.24
N ALA A 99 9.94 -11.69 -1.17
CA ALA A 99 8.70 -12.36 -1.56
C ALA A 99 7.53 -11.98 -0.63
N PHE A 100 7.81 -11.81 0.66
CA PHE A 100 6.84 -11.33 1.64
C PHE A 100 6.39 -9.90 1.35
N GLN A 101 7.31 -8.98 1.09
CA GLN A 101 7.01 -7.59 0.70
C GLN A 101 6.16 -7.52 -0.57
N GLN A 102 6.50 -8.31 -1.60
CA GLN A 102 5.74 -8.38 -2.85
C GLN A 102 4.30 -8.85 -2.63
N ARG A 103 4.10 -9.91 -1.85
CA ARG A 103 2.76 -10.38 -1.48
C ARG A 103 1.97 -9.30 -0.75
N ARG A 104 2.63 -8.58 0.16
CA ARG A 104 1.99 -7.55 0.99
C ARG A 104 1.55 -6.32 0.17
N LEU A 105 2.31 -5.98 -0.88
CA LEU A 105 1.93 -4.97 -1.87
C LEU A 105 0.67 -5.36 -2.63
N LEU A 106 0.58 -6.62 -3.07
CA LEU A 106 -0.58 -7.13 -3.82
C LEU A 106 -1.84 -7.27 -2.97
N GLU A 107 -1.69 -7.60 -1.69
CA GLU A 107 -2.80 -7.66 -0.74
C GLU A 107 -3.31 -6.26 -0.30
N GLY A 108 -2.72 -5.16 -0.81
CA GLY A 108 -3.08 -3.80 -0.40
C GLY A 108 -2.73 -3.47 1.06
N LYS A 109 -2.00 -4.35 1.75
CA LYS A 109 -1.59 -4.22 3.16
C LYS A 109 -0.24 -3.52 3.33
N SER A 110 0.30 -2.96 2.26
CA SER A 110 1.67 -2.43 2.19
C SER A 110 1.75 -1.11 1.43
N THR A 111 0.82 -0.19 1.69
CA THR A 111 0.86 1.16 1.09
C THR A 111 0.84 2.29 2.08
N GLU A 112 1.14 2.03 3.36
CA GLU A 112 1.48 3.12 4.25
C GLU A 112 2.85 2.83 4.84
N ASN A 113 3.85 3.42 4.19
CA ASN A 113 5.16 3.60 4.78
C ASN A 113 4.92 4.27 6.13
N ILE A 114 5.12 3.56 7.24
CA ILE A 114 4.83 4.07 8.59
C ILE A 114 5.48 5.44 8.79
N SER A 115 6.64 5.67 8.15
CA SER A 115 7.33 6.97 8.14
C SER A 115 6.54 8.11 7.47
N GLN A 116 5.75 7.83 6.43
CA GLN A 116 4.89 8.82 5.78
C GLN A 116 3.64 9.10 6.62
N LEU A 117 3.05 8.08 7.25
CA LEU A 117 1.96 8.27 8.21
C LEU A 117 2.41 9.09 9.42
N THR A 118 3.57 8.79 10.01
CA THR A 118 4.09 9.56 11.15
C THR A 118 4.39 11.00 10.73
N GLN A 119 4.93 11.23 9.53
CA GLN A 119 5.12 12.58 8.99
C GLN A 119 3.79 13.34 8.82
N ILE A 120 2.73 12.68 8.32
CA ILE A 120 1.39 13.28 8.19
C ILE A 120 0.80 13.61 9.57
N VAL A 121 0.91 12.69 10.53
CA VAL A 121 0.44 12.89 11.92
C VAL A 121 1.19 14.04 12.60
N GLU A 122 2.52 14.10 12.45
CA GLU A 122 3.34 15.18 12.98
C GLU A 122 3.05 16.52 12.31
N ALA A 123 2.84 16.53 10.99
CA ALA A 123 2.48 17.74 10.25
C ALA A 123 1.09 18.25 10.67
N ALA A 124 0.11 17.35 10.83
CA ALA A 124 -1.22 17.68 11.33
C ALA A 124 -1.18 18.20 12.78
N ALA A 125 -0.36 17.60 13.65
CA ALA A 125 -0.15 18.06 15.02
C ALA A 125 0.48 19.47 15.07
N LYS A 126 1.52 19.72 14.25
CA LYS A 126 2.16 21.04 14.13
C LYS A 126 1.20 22.11 13.60
N GLN A 127 0.37 21.77 12.61
CA GLN A 127 -0.65 22.69 12.09
C GLN A 127 -1.74 23.00 13.13
N ARG A 128 -2.15 22.01 13.94
CA ARG A 128 -3.11 22.22 15.03
C ARG A 128 -2.55 23.14 16.12
N VAL A 129 -1.29 22.93 16.52
CA VAL A 129 -0.59 23.81 17.48
C VAL A 129 -0.45 25.23 16.92
N LYS A 130 -0.11 25.37 15.63
CA LYS A 130 -0.02 26.68 14.98
C LYS A 130 -1.37 27.41 14.97
N ARG A 131 -2.47 26.72 14.59
CA ARG A 131 -3.82 27.29 14.62
C ARG A 131 -4.26 27.70 16.04
N LEU A 132 -3.91 26.92 17.06
CA LEU A 132 -4.17 27.28 18.47
C LEU A 132 -3.36 28.48 18.93
N ARG A 133 -2.13 28.64 18.42
CA ARG A 133 -1.28 29.81 18.69
C ARG A 133 -1.82 31.06 18.01
N ASP A 134 -2.29 30.93 16.77
CA ASP A 134 -2.86 32.02 15.97
C ASP A 134 -4.26 32.43 16.50
N ASN A 135 -5.06 31.49 17.02
CA ASN A 135 -6.35 31.76 17.66
C ASN A 135 -6.25 32.19 19.13
N GLY A 136 -5.06 32.18 19.73
CA GLY A 136 -4.81 32.62 21.11
C GLY A 136 -4.63 34.13 21.29
N GLY A 137 -4.75 34.91 20.20
CA GLY A 137 -4.54 36.36 20.20
C GLY A 137 -5.72 37.21 20.70
N ASP A 138 -6.94 36.68 20.72
CA ASP A 138 -8.16 37.47 20.93
C ASP A 138 -9.00 37.02 22.14
N GLN A 139 -8.38 36.89 23.32
CA GLN A 139 -9.13 36.89 24.58
C GLN A 139 -8.45 37.78 25.62
N LYS A 140 -8.55 39.10 25.41
CA LYS A 140 -8.54 40.09 26.50
C LYS A 140 -9.74 41.02 26.35
N LYS A 141 -10.85 40.64 27.00
CA LYS A 141 -11.82 41.50 27.72
C LYS A 141 -13.23 40.90 27.69
N ALA A 142 -13.61 40.28 28.79
CA ALA A 142 -14.95 40.29 29.39
C ALA A 142 -14.82 39.39 30.63
N ASP A 143 -14.45 39.98 31.76
CA ASP A 143 -15.38 40.54 32.74
C ASP A 143 -15.90 39.45 33.70
N SER A 144 -15.89 39.88 34.95
CA SER A 144 -16.19 39.27 36.22
C SER A 144 -17.46 38.40 36.27
N GLY A 145 -17.44 37.36 37.10
CA GLY A 145 -18.65 36.62 37.46
C GLY A 145 -18.43 35.27 38.14
N GLU A 146 -18.28 35.32 39.45
CA GLU A 146 -18.66 34.30 40.45
C GLU A 146 -18.17 32.83 40.35
N THR A 147 -17.41 32.49 41.38
CA THR A 147 -17.10 31.18 41.92
C THR A 147 -18.37 30.35 42.19
N LYS A 148 -18.47 29.15 41.60
CA LYS A 148 -19.16 27.99 42.22
C LYS A 148 -18.42 26.69 41.89
N GLU A 149 -17.80 26.10 42.91
CA GLU A 149 -17.28 24.74 42.88
C GLU A 149 -18.42 23.73 42.63
N PRO A 150 -18.29 22.80 41.67
CA PRO A 150 -19.05 21.56 41.71
C PRO A 150 -18.25 20.48 42.46
N LYS A 151 -18.86 20.07 43.56
CA LYS A 151 -18.42 19.03 44.51
C LYS A 151 -18.13 17.69 43.82
N GLY A 152 -17.06 17.06 44.29
CA GLY A 152 -16.76 15.62 44.36
C GLY A 152 -17.40 14.65 43.37
N VAL A 153 -16.56 13.99 42.57
CA VAL A 153 -16.89 12.67 41.97
C VAL A 153 -15.78 11.68 42.36
N ALA A 154 -16.23 10.56 42.94
CA ALA A 154 -15.46 9.56 43.66
C ALA A 154 -14.45 8.77 42.80
N PRO A 155 -13.37 8.23 43.38
CA PRO A 155 -12.45 7.33 42.69
C PRO A 155 -13.14 6.00 42.33
N CYS A 156 -12.99 5.62 41.05
CA CYS A 156 -13.50 4.39 40.46
C CYS A 156 -13.07 3.15 41.28
N ARG A 157 -14.06 2.38 41.75
CA ARG A 157 -13.86 1.07 42.41
C ARG A 157 -13.18 0.10 41.44
N GLN A 158 -12.04 -0.46 41.86
CA GLN A 158 -11.46 -1.64 41.23
C GLN A 158 -12.41 -2.84 41.47
N LEU A 159 -12.76 -3.54 40.39
CA LEU A 159 -13.53 -4.79 40.46
C LEU A 159 -12.58 -5.94 40.81
N PRO A 160 -12.98 -6.88 41.68
CA PRO A 160 -12.15 -8.03 42.04
C PRO A 160 -12.13 -9.06 40.90
N ALA A 161 -10.95 -9.61 40.64
CA ALA A 161 -10.74 -10.77 39.79
C ALA A 161 -11.42 -12.01 40.43
N LYS A 162 -12.12 -12.78 39.61
CA LYS A 162 -12.51 -14.16 39.89
C LYS A 162 -11.70 -15.08 38.98
#